data_AF-A0A958JR15-F1
#
_entry.id   AF-A0A958JR15-F1
#
_cell.length_a   1.000
_cell.length_b   1.000
_cell.length_c   1.000
_cell.angle_alpha   90.00
_cell.angle_beta   90.00
_cell.angle_gamma   90.00
#
_symmetry.space_group_name_H-M   'P 1'
#
loop_
_entity.id
_entity.type
_entity.pdbx_description
1 polymer ?
#
loop_
_entity_poly.entity_id
_entity_poly.type
_entity_poly.pdbx_seq_one_letter_code
_entity_poly.pdbx_strand_id
1 'polypeptide(L)'
;MKNAKVLIVEDEGISALHISRSLERYSYDVVGPTGSGSDAITLAKEYQPDIALMDITLEGPLDGIKTAAHLRDNLQLPIIFLTSHSDVRTLDRARIVEPEAYLLKPFEALELHAALQIALSKRSVPQFSGADRIENHSEKAPPSSQSRPDMQGSSLSDITEYLQSLDFFSELTPIEIGLFADSCTFQRVSVGTEILRAGKRDADPFIVASGRVSLFTPSNSGKELLVELLCAGDLLGLIAALERGPAPLTVRAQLDSSLLWIPRATFLLLLDSHPNMARLFCEYVIARLRRTHLLAGAIAHSQVLTRVANAIYSLLPQNAPEDSPQDGDGAVEHEYSIEISRQDLADITGSAVETIVRITKLLEKDKILKLGRRRKITVCDRARLRDLAKT
;
A
#
# COMPACT_ATOMS: atom_id res chain seq x y z
N MET A 1 -16.16 13.20 -14.94
CA MET A 1 -14.82 12.62 -15.15
C MET A 1 -15.02 11.19 -15.60
N LYS A 2 -14.18 10.67 -16.49
CA LYS A 2 -14.30 9.29 -16.98
C LYS A 2 -13.89 8.36 -15.84
N ASN A 3 -14.73 7.38 -15.50
CA ASN A 3 -14.39 6.39 -14.48
C ASN A 3 -13.23 5.54 -14.98
N ALA A 4 -12.27 5.22 -14.10
CA ALA A 4 -11.14 4.38 -14.49
C ALA A 4 -11.62 2.95 -14.73
N LYS A 5 -11.15 2.33 -15.82
CA LYS A 5 -11.50 0.96 -16.19
C LYS A 5 -10.56 -0.03 -15.52
N VAL A 6 -11.11 -1.00 -14.79
CA VAL A 6 -10.33 -2.00 -14.06
C VAL A 6 -10.62 -3.39 -14.63
N LEU A 7 -9.59 -4.04 -15.18
CA LEU A 7 -9.67 -5.44 -15.60
C LEU A 7 -9.53 -6.35 -14.39
N ILE A 8 -10.46 -7.29 -14.22
CA ILE A 8 -10.39 -8.31 -13.16
C ILE A 8 -10.02 -9.65 -13.79
N VAL A 9 -8.92 -10.23 -13.33
CA VAL A 9 -8.46 -11.58 -13.70
C VAL A 9 -8.40 -12.44 -12.44
N GLU A 10 -9.39 -13.31 -12.29
CA GLU A 10 -9.68 -14.09 -11.10
C GLU A 10 -10.49 -15.33 -11.52
N ASP A 11 -9.99 -16.53 -11.20
CA ASP A 11 -10.63 -17.80 -11.54
C ASP A 11 -11.65 -18.24 -10.48
N GLU A 12 -11.51 -17.78 -9.23
CA GLU A 12 -12.49 -18.03 -8.18
C GLU A 12 -13.70 -17.09 -8.29
N GLY A 13 -14.85 -17.63 -8.70
CA GLY A 13 -16.06 -16.85 -8.96
C GLY A 13 -16.58 -16.01 -7.77
N ILE A 14 -16.40 -16.48 -6.53
CA ILE A 14 -16.79 -15.73 -5.32
C ILE A 14 -15.84 -14.54 -5.11
N SER A 15 -14.52 -14.75 -5.25
CA SER A 15 -13.52 -13.68 -5.19
C SER A 15 -13.79 -12.63 -6.28
N ALA A 16 -14.03 -13.08 -7.52
CA ALA A 16 -14.31 -12.21 -8.65
C ALA A 16 -15.53 -11.32 -8.41
N LEU A 17 -16.62 -11.89 -7.90
CA LEU A 17 -17.84 -11.16 -7.58
C LEU A 17 -17.62 -10.15 -6.43
N HIS A 18 -16.85 -10.51 -5.41
CA HIS A 18 -16.49 -9.61 -4.30
C HIS A 18 -15.67 -8.42 -4.79
N ILE A 19 -14.69 -8.67 -5.66
CA ILE A 19 -13.87 -7.63 -6.30
C ILE A 19 -14.76 -6.71 -7.13
N SER A 20 -15.59 -7.25 -8.04
CA SER A 20 -16.48 -6.46 -8.89
C SER A 20 -17.38 -5.53 -8.08
N ARG A 21 -18.09 -6.05 -7.06
CA ARG A 21 -18.96 -5.24 -6.20
C ARG A 21 -18.20 -4.16 -5.44
N SER A 22 -16.98 -4.48 -4.99
CA SER A 22 -16.12 -3.53 -4.30
C SER A 22 -15.73 -2.37 -5.23
N LEU A 23 -15.41 -2.66 -6.49
CA LEU A 23 -15.05 -1.67 -7.49
C LEU A 23 -16.23 -0.78 -7.90
N GLU A 24 -17.39 -1.38 -8.14
CA GLU A 24 -18.62 -0.66 -8.49
C GLU A 24 -19.04 0.34 -7.41
N ARG A 25 -18.88 -0.01 -6.12
CA ARG A 25 -19.16 0.90 -4.98
C ARG A 25 -18.32 2.18 -5.01
N TYR A 26 -17.14 2.12 -5.62
CA TYR A 26 -16.24 3.26 -5.77
C TYR A 26 -16.26 3.86 -7.18
N SER A 27 -17.29 3.55 -7.96
CA SER A 27 -17.51 4.09 -9.31
C SER A 27 -16.39 3.77 -10.31
N TYR A 28 -15.78 2.59 -10.21
CA TYR A 28 -14.90 2.08 -11.27
C TYR A 28 -15.70 1.35 -12.34
N ASP A 29 -15.22 1.42 -13.58
CA ASP A 29 -15.80 0.66 -14.69
C ASP A 29 -15.12 -0.71 -14.76
N VAL A 30 -15.85 -1.79 -14.48
CA VAL A 30 -15.29 -3.14 -14.45
C VAL A 30 -15.21 -3.73 -15.86
N VAL A 31 -14.04 -4.27 -16.22
CA VAL A 31 -13.80 -5.07 -17.43
C VAL A 31 -13.55 -6.52 -16.99
N GLY A 32 -14.25 -7.48 -17.59
CA GLY A 32 -14.30 -8.85 -17.07
C GLY A 32 -15.44 -9.03 -16.04
N PRO A 33 -15.32 -9.92 -15.02
CA PRO A 33 -14.15 -10.73 -14.65
C PRO A 33 -13.87 -11.91 -15.60
N THR A 34 -12.62 -12.39 -15.62
CA THR A 34 -12.22 -13.61 -16.34
C THR A 34 -11.26 -14.47 -15.51
N GLY A 35 -11.39 -15.79 -15.60
CA GLY A 35 -10.48 -16.75 -14.96
C GLY A 35 -9.31 -17.20 -15.82
N SER A 36 -9.19 -16.71 -17.06
CA SER A 36 -8.17 -17.18 -18.01
C SER A 36 -7.22 -16.07 -18.45
N GLY A 37 -5.93 -16.38 -18.46
CA GLY A 37 -4.90 -15.46 -18.96
C GLY A 37 -5.06 -15.09 -20.45
N SER A 38 -5.53 -16.01 -21.29
CA SER A 38 -5.78 -15.73 -22.72
C SER A 38 -6.91 -14.71 -22.92
N ASP A 39 -7.95 -14.84 -22.11
CA ASP A 39 -9.14 -14.01 -22.19
C ASP A 39 -8.83 -12.63 -21.60
N ALA A 40 -8.03 -12.58 -20.53
CA ALA A 40 -7.51 -11.33 -19.98
C ALA A 40 -6.76 -10.50 -21.02
N ILE A 41 -5.89 -11.13 -21.82
CA ILE A 41 -5.16 -10.46 -22.91
C ILE A 41 -6.12 -9.95 -24.00
N THR A 42 -7.14 -10.73 -24.32
CA THR A 42 -8.15 -10.35 -25.33
C THR A 42 -8.98 -9.15 -24.86
N LEU A 43 -9.52 -9.21 -23.63
CA LEU A 43 -10.27 -8.14 -23.00
C LEU A 43 -9.44 -6.86 -22.83
N ALA A 44 -8.16 -6.99 -22.48
CA ALA A 44 -7.27 -5.85 -22.34
C ALA A 44 -7.07 -5.09 -23.67
N LYS A 45 -6.95 -5.82 -24.79
CA LYS A 45 -6.83 -5.23 -26.13
C LYS A 45 -8.13 -4.55 -26.57
N GLU A 46 -9.28 -5.18 -26.30
CA GLU A 46 -10.59 -4.69 -26.73
C GLU A 46 -11.05 -3.47 -25.93
N TYR A 47 -10.99 -3.54 -24.60
CA TYR A 47 -11.60 -2.55 -23.73
C TYR A 47 -10.64 -1.47 -23.21
N GLN A 48 -9.34 -1.68 -23.42
CA GLN A 48 -8.24 -0.79 -23.00
C GLN A 48 -8.43 -0.34 -21.53
N PRO A 49 -8.33 -1.27 -20.57
CA PRO A 49 -8.42 -0.94 -19.16
C PRO A 49 -7.27 -0.03 -18.73
N ASP A 50 -7.47 0.72 -17.65
CA ASP A 50 -6.46 1.60 -17.07
C ASP A 50 -5.51 0.89 -16.11
N ILE A 51 -5.95 -0.26 -15.58
CA ILE A 51 -5.22 -1.10 -14.62
C ILE A 51 -5.84 -2.51 -14.59
N ALA A 52 -5.04 -3.53 -14.27
CA ALA A 52 -5.53 -4.89 -14.03
C ALA A 52 -5.29 -5.33 -12.59
N LEU A 53 -6.30 -5.98 -12.02
CA LEU A 53 -6.21 -6.83 -10.84
C LEU A 53 -6.00 -8.26 -11.31
N MET A 54 -4.90 -8.87 -10.88
CA MET A 54 -4.47 -10.16 -11.39
C MET A 54 -4.26 -11.12 -10.23
N ASP A 55 -5.02 -12.21 -10.14
CA ASP A 55 -4.61 -13.31 -9.28
C ASP A 55 -3.25 -13.84 -9.76
N ILE A 56 -2.31 -13.98 -8.83
CA ILE A 56 -1.01 -14.60 -9.09
C ILE A 56 -1.20 -16.06 -9.55
N THR A 57 -2.16 -16.76 -8.97
CA THR A 57 -2.42 -18.16 -9.26
C THR A 57 -3.64 -18.23 -10.16
N LEU A 58 -3.45 -18.64 -11.41
CA LEU A 58 -4.54 -18.91 -12.34
C LEU A 58 -4.40 -20.34 -12.84
N GLU A 59 -5.51 -21.06 -12.92
CA GLU A 59 -5.54 -22.35 -13.58
C GLU A 59 -5.39 -22.23 -15.11
N GLY A 60 -4.60 -23.11 -15.72
CA GLY A 60 -4.46 -23.21 -17.17
C GLY A 60 -3.03 -23.00 -17.73
N PRO A 61 -2.88 -22.83 -19.05
CA PRO A 61 -1.58 -22.78 -19.72
C PRO A 61 -0.80 -21.48 -19.49
N LEU A 62 -1.51 -20.39 -19.17
CA LEU A 62 -0.96 -19.08 -18.83
C LEU A 62 -1.32 -18.77 -17.38
N ASP A 63 -0.31 -18.86 -16.49
CA ASP A 63 -0.47 -18.44 -15.09
C ASP A 63 -0.60 -16.90 -14.98
N GLY A 64 -1.04 -16.42 -13.81
CA GLY A 64 -1.25 -15.00 -13.56
C GLY A 64 0.01 -14.15 -13.77
N ILE A 65 1.18 -14.69 -13.43
CA ILE A 65 2.47 -14.02 -13.58
C ILE A 65 2.83 -13.83 -15.06
N LYS A 66 2.74 -14.89 -15.88
CA LYS A 66 3.01 -14.81 -17.33
C LYS A 66 2.01 -13.91 -18.03
N THR A 67 0.75 -13.95 -17.61
CA THR A 67 -0.30 -13.08 -18.14
C THR A 67 0.02 -11.61 -17.82
N ALA A 68 0.38 -11.31 -16.57
CA ALA A 68 0.78 -9.96 -16.16
C ALA A 68 2.02 -9.46 -16.93
N ALA A 69 3.02 -10.32 -17.16
CA ALA A 69 4.19 -9.97 -17.97
C ALA A 69 3.77 -9.57 -19.38
N HIS A 70 2.91 -10.38 -20.02
CA HIS A 70 2.42 -10.09 -21.36
C HIS A 70 1.64 -8.76 -21.43
N LEU A 71 0.72 -8.53 -20.48
CA LEU A 71 -0.09 -7.31 -20.43
C LEU A 71 0.79 -6.05 -20.24
N ARG A 72 1.83 -6.15 -19.42
CA ARG A 72 2.77 -5.05 -19.23
C ARG A 72 3.65 -4.82 -20.45
N ASP A 73 4.33 -5.85 -20.94
CA ASP A 73 5.34 -5.69 -21.99
C ASP A 73 4.72 -5.21 -23.31
N ASN A 74 3.46 -5.60 -23.58
CA ASN A 74 2.79 -5.31 -24.85
C ASN A 74 1.79 -4.14 -24.77
N LEU A 75 1.17 -3.90 -23.60
CA LEU A 75 0.13 -2.87 -23.45
C LEU A 75 0.48 -1.81 -22.41
N GLN A 76 1.63 -1.92 -21.74
CA GLN A 76 2.04 -1.06 -20.63
C GLN A 76 0.96 -0.95 -19.55
N LEU A 77 0.18 -2.02 -19.38
CA LEU A 77 -0.94 -2.05 -18.45
C LEU A 77 -0.41 -2.21 -17.02
N PRO A 78 -0.69 -1.27 -16.10
CA PRO A 78 -0.31 -1.41 -14.70
C PRO A 78 -1.02 -2.62 -14.07
N ILE A 79 -0.30 -3.38 -13.24
CA ILE A 79 -0.80 -4.61 -12.62
C ILE A 79 -0.75 -4.48 -11.11
N ILE A 80 -1.85 -4.82 -10.43
CA ILE A 80 -1.87 -5.14 -9.00
C ILE A 80 -2.09 -6.65 -8.89
N PHE A 81 -1.17 -7.34 -8.22
CA PHE A 81 -1.35 -8.76 -7.96
C PHE A 81 -2.22 -9.00 -6.74
N LEU A 82 -3.11 -9.99 -6.83
CA LEU A 82 -3.89 -10.54 -5.73
C LEU A 82 -3.24 -11.86 -5.31
N THR A 83 -3.03 -12.08 -4.01
CA THR A 83 -2.31 -13.27 -3.53
C THR A 83 -2.90 -13.84 -2.26
N SER A 84 -3.09 -15.16 -2.18
CA SER A 84 -3.69 -15.85 -1.02
C SER A 84 -2.67 -16.43 -0.04
N HIS A 85 -1.37 -16.47 -0.35
CA HIS A 85 -0.31 -16.92 0.57
C HIS A 85 1.11 -16.49 0.13
N SER A 86 2.00 -16.29 1.11
CA SER A 86 3.39 -15.84 0.96
C SER A 86 4.37 -16.95 0.58
N ASP A 87 4.12 -17.71 -0.50
CA ASP A 87 5.17 -18.57 -1.05
C ASP A 87 6.24 -17.68 -1.71
N VAL A 88 7.41 -17.65 -1.08
CA VAL A 88 8.60 -16.90 -1.51
C VAL A 88 8.93 -17.16 -2.98
N ARG A 89 8.72 -18.40 -3.47
CA ARG A 89 9.04 -18.78 -4.86
C ARG A 89 8.09 -18.14 -5.88
N THR A 90 6.81 -18.03 -5.53
CA THR A 90 5.79 -17.44 -6.40
C THR A 90 5.89 -15.92 -6.39
N LEU A 91 6.20 -15.34 -5.23
CA LEU A 91 6.50 -13.92 -5.11
C LEU A 91 7.78 -13.55 -5.89
N ASP A 92 8.85 -14.33 -5.80
CA ASP A 92 10.10 -14.07 -6.55
C ASP A 92 9.90 -14.07 -8.07
N ARG A 93 9.03 -14.94 -8.59
CA ARG A 93 8.66 -14.93 -10.01
C ARG A 93 7.78 -13.72 -10.37
N ALA A 94 6.84 -13.35 -9.51
CA ALA A 94 5.98 -12.19 -9.71
C ALA A 94 6.74 -10.86 -9.61
N ARG A 95 7.83 -10.82 -8.83
CA ARG A 95 8.72 -9.66 -8.66
C ARG A 95 9.37 -9.20 -9.96
N ILE A 96 9.68 -10.12 -10.86
CA ILE A 96 10.26 -9.83 -12.19
C ILE A 96 9.30 -8.96 -13.01
N VAL A 97 8.00 -9.19 -12.83
CA VAL A 97 6.91 -8.45 -13.45
C VAL A 97 6.60 -7.21 -12.61
N GLU A 98 7.58 -6.48 -12.08
CA GLU A 98 7.48 -5.29 -11.21
C GLU A 98 6.06 -4.66 -11.06
N PRO A 99 5.15 -5.24 -10.25
CA PRO A 99 3.74 -4.85 -10.23
C PRO A 99 3.58 -3.54 -9.47
N GLU A 100 2.48 -2.82 -9.65
CA GLU A 100 2.24 -1.57 -8.91
C GLU A 100 2.04 -1.79 -7.41
N ALA A 101 1.43 -2.91 -7.06
CA ALA A 101 1.19 -3.34 -5.69
C ALA A 101 0.93 -4.85 -5.63
N TYR A 102 1.00 -5.39 -4.42
CA TYR A 102 0.47 -6.70 -4.07
C TYR A 102 -0.65 -6.49 -3.05
N LEU A 103 -1.76 -7.17 -3.23
CA LEU A 103 -2.90 -7.17 -2.33
C LEU A 103 -3.11 -8.59 -1.82
N LEU A 104 -2.97 -8.78 -0.50
CA LEU A 104 -3.14 -10.08 0.13
C LEU A 104 -4.63 -10.38 0.29
N LYS A 105 -5.08 -11.54 -0.18
CA LYS A 105 -6.43 -12.06 0.05
C LYS A 105 -6.51 -12.68 1.46
N PRO A 106 -7.63 -12.50 2.18
CA PRO A 106 -8.77 -11.65 1.83
C PRO A 106 -8.42 -10.16 2.01
N PHE A 107 -9.00 -9.32 1.17
CA PHE A 107 -8.85 -7.87 1.23
C PHE A 107 -10.21 -7.17 1.25
N GLU A 108 -10.22 -6.01 1.90
CA GLU A 108 -11.41 -5.18 2.02
C GLU A 108 -11.60 -4.25 0.82
N ALA A 109 -12.84 -3.84 0.55
CA ALA A 109 -13.15 -2.93 -0.56
C ALA A 109 -12.34 -1.61 -0.50
N LEU A 110 -12.07 -1.12 0.71
CA LEU A 110 -11.28 0.08 0.95
C LEU A 110 -9.79 -0.13 0.67
N GLU A 111 -9.24 -1.29 1.01
CA GLU A 111 -7.84 -1.64 0.73
C GLU A 111 -7.62 -1.79 -0.78
N LEU A 112 -8.57 -2.44 -1.46
CA LEU A 112 -8.58 -2.54 -2.92
C LEU A 112 -8.67 -1.15 -3.56
N HIS A 113 -9.58 -0.30 -3.10
CA HIS A 113 -9.73 1.07 -3.60
C HIS A 113 -8.45 1.90 -3.40
N ALA A 114 -7.83 1.82 -2.22
CA ALA A 114 -6.58 2.53 -1.92
C ALA A 114 -5.43 2.07 -2.81
N ALA A 115 -5.27 0.75 -3.00
CA ALA A 115 -4.25 0.18 -3.88
C ALA A 115 -4.42 0.67 -5.33
N LEU A 116 -5.67 0.73 -5.82
CA LEU A 116 -5.99 1.24 -7.16
C LEU A 116 -5.72 2.73 -7.31
N GLN A 117 -6.12 3.56 -6.34
CA GLN A 117 -5.84 5.00 -6.37
C GLN A 117 -4.34 5.28 -6.42
N ILE A 118 -3.57 4.54 -5.62
CA ILE A 118 -2.11 4.63 -5.61
C ILE A 118 -1.53 4.27 -6.98
N ALA A 119 -1.90 3.11 -7.51
CA ALA A 119 -1.38 2.62 -8.77
C ALA A 119 -1.76 3.52 -9.96
N LEU A 120 -2.99 4.03 -10.00
CA LEU A 120 -3.46 4.95 -11.03
C LEU A 120 -2.79 6.33 -10.93
N SER A 121 -2.45 6.81 -9.72
CA SER A 121 -1.77 8.10 -9.55
C SER A 121 -0.35 8.12 -10.13
N LYS A 122 0.33 6.96 -10.14
CA LYS A 122 1.72 6.81 -10.65
C LYS A 122 1.85 6.97 -12.16
N ARG A 123 0.77 6.82 -12.95
CA ARG A 123 0.78 7.13 -14.41
C ARG A 123 1.12 8.59 -14.72
N SER A 124 1.09 9.47 -13.70
CA SER A 124 1.43 10.89 -13.83
C SER A 124 2.94 11.17 -13.75
N VAL A 125 3.77 10.17 -13.42
CA VAL A 125 5.22 10.33 -13.27
C VAL A 125 5.93 9.32 -14.20
N PRO A 126 6.77 9.75 -15.15
CA PRO A 126 7.42 8.84 -16.11
C PRO A 126 8.36 7.84 -15.43
N GLN A 127 8.27 6.56 -15.81
CA GLN A 127 9.23 5.52 -15.43
C GLN A 127 10.36 5.44 -16.45
N PHE A 128 11.61 5.42 -15.97
CA PHE A 128 12.80 5.25 -16.80
C PHE A 128 13.12 3.75 -16.96
N SER A 129 13.13 3.28 -18.21
CA SER A 129 13.59 1.93 -18.57
C SER A 129 15.11 1.93 -18.72
N GLY A 130 15.82 1.61 -17.64
CA GLY A 130 17.28 1.51 -17.59
C GLY A 130 17.75 0.14 -17.11
N ALA A 131 17.29 -0.94 -17.74
CA ALA A 131 17.86 -2.26 -17.54
C ALA A 131 18.72 -2.61 -18.75
N ASP A 132 20.02 -2.37 -18.66
CA ASP A 132 21.02 -3.25 -19.28
C ASP A 132 22.44 -2.93 -18.78
N ARG A 133 23.16 -4.02 -18.43
CA ARG A 133 24.57 -4.10 -17.99
C ARG A 133 24.78 -3.65 -16.53
N ILE A 134 25.36 -4.46 -15.65
CA ILE A 134 26.68 -5.10 -15.71
C ILE A 134 26.65 -6.29 -14.73
N GLU A 135 27.14 -7.44 -15.20
CA GLU A 135 27.42 -8.66 -14.43
C GLU A 135 28.66 -8.56 -13.53
N ASN A 136 28.70 -9.47 -12.55
CA ASN A 136 29.85 -10.11 -11.88
C ASN A 136 30.30 -9.66 -10.47
N HIS A 137 29.97 -10.58 -9.54
CA HIS A 137 30.81 -11.26 -8.53
C HIS A 137 30.95 -10.76 -7.07
N SER A 138 30.39 -11.62 -6.20
CA SER A 138 30.94 -12.27 -4.98
C SER A 138 31.04 -11.55 -3.62
N GLU A 139 30.13 -12.02 -2.72
CA GLU A 139 30.28 -12.47 -1.32
C GLU A 139 30.83 -11.59 -0.16
N LYS A 140 29.93 -11.48 0.86
CA LYS A 140 30.08 -11.57 2.34
C LYS A 140 30.54 -10.36 3.18
N ALA A 141 29.52 -9.72 3.80
CA ALA A 141 29.27 -9.32 5.21
C ALA A 141 30.37 -8.71 6.14
N PRO A 142 29.99 -7.84 7.12
CA PRO A 142 30.70 -6.61 7.50
C PRO A 142 31.45 -6.70 8.87
N PRO A 143 32.21 -5.66 9.32
CA PRO A 143 31.60 -4.60 10.14
C PRO A 143 32.26 -3.19 10.15
N SER A 144 31.41 -2.19 10.43
CA SER A 144 31.62 -0.96 11.25
C SER A 144 32.63 0.15 10.92
N SER A 145 32.10 1.37 11.05
CA SER A 145 32.71 2.67 11.42
C SER A 145 33.34 3.54 10.31
N GLN A 146 32.63 4.64 10.03
CA GLN A 146 33.13 5.97 9.64
C GLN A 146 34.26 6.02 8.61
N SER A 147 33.89 6.07 7.33
CA SER A 147 34.53 6.85 6.25
C SER A 147 33.70 6.68 4.98
N ARG A 148 33.79 7.64 4.06
CA ARG A 148 33.14 7.72 2.74
C ARG A 148 32.86 6.33 2.12
N PRO A 149 31.66 6.09 1.53
CA PRO A 149 31.40 4.82 0.83
C PRO A 149 32.34 4.70 -0.39
N ASP A 150 32.98 3.54 -0.51
CA ASP A 150 33.89 3.21 -1.59
C ASP A 150 33.21 3.33 -2.96
N MET A 151 33.89 4.08 -3.83
CA MET A 151 33.51 4.33 -5.21
C MET A 151 33.55 3.05 -6.03
N GLN A 152 32.42 2.62 -6.58
CA GLN A 152 32.36 1.75 -7.75
C GLN A 152 31.00 1.89 -8.47
N GLY A 153 31.01 2.56 -9.63
CA GLY A 153 30.21 2.09 -10.77
C GLY A 153 29.00 2.91 -11.24
N SER A 154 29.07 4.25 -11.32
CA SER A 154 28.08 5.01 -12.11
C SER A 154 28.72 6.21 -12.78
N SER A 155 28.46 6.41 -14.08
CA SER A 155 28.96 7.57 -14.79
C SER A 155 28.17 8.81 -14.36
N LEU A 156 28.85 9.96 -14.25
CA LEU A 156 28.22 11.25 -13.94
C LEU A 156 27.15 11.63 -14.99
N SER A 157 27.29 11.12 -16.22
CA SER A 157 26.27 11.17 -17.26
C SER A 157 24.95 10.52 -16.83
N ASP A 158 25.03 9.35 -16.22
CA ASP A 158 23.85 8.53 -15.91
C ASP A 158 23.04 9.16 -14.77
N ILE A 159 23.72 9.76 -13.79
CA ILE A 159 23.08 10.50 -12.69
C ILE A 159 22.41 11.77 -13.24
N THR A 160 23.09 12.50 -14.12
CA THR A 160 22.55 13.73 -14.73
C THR A 160 21.30 13.42 -15.54
N GLU A 161 21.35 12.39 -16.38
CA GLU A 161 20.23 11.96 -17.23
C GLU A 161 19.05 11.46 -16.38
N TYR A 162 19.32 10.71 -15.31
CA TYR A 162 18.29 10.30 -14.36
C TYR A 162 17.63 11.49 -13.66
N LEU A 163 18.41 12.43 -13.14
CA LEU A 163 17.86 13.63 -12.48
C LEU A 163 17.02 14.47 -13.44
N GLN A 164 17.45 14.61 -14.69
CA GLN A 164 16.68 15.31 -15.74
C GLN A 164 15.35 14.64 -16.07
N SER A 165 15.24 13.32 -15.89
CA SER A 165 13.99 12.58 -16.14
C SER A 165 12.92 12.80 -15.06
N LEU A 166 13.31 13.32 -13.90
CA LEU A 166 12.40 13.54 -12.78
C LEU A 166 11.78 14.93 -12.86
N ASP A 167 10.44 15.00 -12.89
CA ASP A 167 9.69 16.27 -12.87
C ASP A 167 10.12 17.19 -11.73
N PHE A 168 10.56 16.60 -10.61
CA PHE A 168 11.08 17.30 -9.45
C PHE A 168 12.24 18.24 -9.78
N PHE A 169 13.12 17.90 -10.73
CA PHE A 169 14.32 18.68 -11.10
C PHE A 169 14.16 19.47 -12.41
N SER A 170 12.95 19.49 -13.00
CA SER A 170 12.67 20.15 -14.29
C SER A 170 12.96 21.65 -14.32
N GLU A 171 12.98 22.31 -13.16
CA GLU A 171 13.24 23.75 -13.01
C GLU A 171 14.73 24.12 -12.98
N LEU A 172 15.63 23.13 -12.88
CA LEU A 172 17.06 23.37 -12.81
C LEU A 172 17.69 23.40 -14.21
N THR A 173 18.66 24.29 -14.40
CA THR A 173 19.46 24.29 -15.62
C THR A 173 20.35 23.05 -15.70
N PRO A 174 20.76 22.62 -16.92
CA PRO A 174 21.66 21.48 -17.06
C PRO A 174 22.99 21.62 -16.29
N ILE A 175 23.46 22.85 -16.10
CA ILE A 175 24.68 23.15 -15.31
C ILE A 175 24.43 22.91 -13.83
N GLU A 176 23.30 23.38 -13.29
CA GLU A 176 22.92 23.15 -11.89
C GLU A 176 22.67 21.67 -11.60
N ILE A 177 22.03 20.96 -12.52
CA ILE A 177 21.87 19.50 -12.42
C ILE A 177 23.23 18.82 -12.41
N GLY A 178 24.15 19.21 -13.30
CA GLY A 178 25.51 18.64 -13.32
C GLY A 178 26.28 18.86 -12.02
N LEU A 179 26.20 20.06 -11.45
CA LEU A 179 26.81 20.39 -10.15
C LEU A 179 26.18 19.58 -9.00
N PHE A 180 24.87 19.38 -9.03
CA PHE A 180 24.18 18.55 -8.05
C PHE A 180 24.52 17.06 -8.22
N ALA A 181 24.56 16.57 -9.46
CA ALA A 181 24.88 15.19 -9.81
C ALA A 181 26.29 14.78 -9.37
N ASP A 182 27.27 15.69 -9.46
CA ASP A 182 28.65 15.48 -9.02
C ASP A 182 28.76 15.12 -7.52
N SER A 183 27.80 15.58 -6.72
CA SER A 183 27.73 15.28 -5.29
C SER A 183 26.92 14.02 -4.96
N CYS A 184 26.21 13.44 -5.92
CA CYS A 184 25.32 12.30 -5.71
C CYS A 184 26.00 10.98 -6.09
N THR A 185 25.48 9.86 -5.60
CA THR A 185 26.05 8.54 -5.94
C THR A 185 24.97 7.47 -5.93
N PHE A 186 24.94 6.62 -6.96
CA PHE A 186 24.06 5.44 -6.93
C PHE A 186 24.63 4.35 -6.01
N GLN A 187 23.74 3.74 -5.26
CA GLN A 187 24.02 2.60 -4.40
C GLN A 187 23.06 1.47 -4.76
N ARG A 188 23.63 0.32 -5.14
CA ARG A 188 22.85 -0.91 -5.30
C ARG A 188 22.69 -1.58 -3.95
N VAL A 189 21.47 -1.97 -3.63
CA VAL A 189 21.12 -2.70 -2.40
C VAL A 189 20.36 -3.96 -2.77
N SER A 190 20.79 -5.10 -2.23
CA SER A 190 20.09 -6.36 -2.44
C SER A 190 18.84 -6.45 -1.56
N VAL A 191 17.90 -7.30 -1.96
CA VAL A 191 16.72 -7.62 -1.14
C VAL A 191 17.09 -7.97 0.32
N GLY A 192 16.26 -7.51 1.25
CA GLY A 192 16.47 -7.72 2.69
C GLY A 192 17.48 -6.77 3.34
N THR A 193 18.28 -6.06 2.54
CA THR A 193 19.25 -5.08 3.05
C THR A 193 18.53 -3.95 3.77
N GLU A 194 18.97 -3.67 5.00
CA GLU A 194 18.49 -2.53 5.76
C GLU A 194 19.26 -1.28 5.32
N ILE A 195 18.55 -0.31 4.77
CA ILE A 195 19.10 0.94 4.23
C ILE A 195 19.23 1.96 5.37
N LEU A 196 18.23 2.00 6.25
CA LEU A 196 18.17 2.90 7.39
C LEU A 196 17.57 2.17 8.58
N ARG A 197 18.17 2.34 9.76
CA ARG A 197 17.62 1.79 11.01
C ARG A 197 16.89 2.87 11.79
N ALA A 198 15.75 2.53 12.38
CA ALA A 198 15.14 3.41 13.38
C ALA A 198 16.14 3.75 14.50
N GLY A 199 16.20 5.01 14.90
CA GLY A 199 17.18 5.52 15.87
C GLY A 199 18.48 6.03 15.25
N LYS A 200 18.81 5.69 13.99
CA LYS A 200 20.00 6.22 13.31
C LYS A 200 19.88 7.74 13.15
N ARG A 201 20.86 8.47 13.68
CA ARG A 201 20.95 9.93 13.55
C ARG A 201 21.67 10.32 12.27
N ASP A 202 21.42 11.56 11.84
CA ASP A 202 22.13 12.21 10.74
C ASP A 202 22.13 11.37 9.45
N ALA A 203 20.98 10.75 9.16
CA ALA A 203 20.82 10.01 7.92
C ALA A 203 20.56 10.97 6.75
N ASP A 204 21.30 10.78 5.68
CA ASP A 204 21.11 11.47 4.41
C ASP A 204 19.87 10.94 3.67
N PRO A 205 19.26 11.78 2.83
CA PRO A 205 18.17 11.37 1.97
C PRO A 205 18.66 10.52 0.79
N PHE A 206 17.77 9.68 0.28
CA PHE A 206 17.98 8.94 -0.96
C PHE A 206 16.74 9.08 -1.86
N ILE A 207 16.94 8.99 -3.17
CA ILE A 207 15.86 8.73 -4.14
C ILE A 207 15.92 7.25 -4.51
N VAL A 208 14.77 6.58 -4.50
CA VAL A 208 14.68 5.23 -5.09
C VAL A 208 14.73 5.39 -6.60
N ALA A 209 15.82 4.96 -7.24
CA ALA A 209 15.99 5.06 -8.69
C ALA A 209 15.31 3.91 -9.41
N SER A 210 15.44 2.70 -8.87
CA SER A 210 14.74 1.49 -9.31
C SER A 210 14.57 0.52 -8.15
N GLY A 211 13.64 -0.43 -8.30
CA GLY A 211 13.32 -1.42 -7.27
C GLY A 211 12.25 -0.95 -6.28
N ARG A 212 12.31 -1.46 -5.04
CA ARG A 212 11.28 -1.22 -4.01
C ARG A 212 11.83 -1.34 -2.61
N VAL A 213 11.37 -0.42 -1.77
CA VAL A 213 11.79 -0.30 -0.38
C VAL A 213 10.55 -0.20 0.54
N SER A 214 10.60 -0.82 1.70
CA SER A 214 9.55 -0.77 2.73
C SER A 214 10.00 0.00 3.96
N LEU A 215 9.06 0.71 4.58
CA LEU A 215 9.24 1.38 5.87
C LEU A 215 8.50 0.61 6.95
N PHE A 216 9.18 0.35 8.06
CA PHE A 216 8.67 -0.41 9.19
C PHE A 216 8.74 0.41 10.47
N THR A 217 7.72 0.28 11.33
CA THR A 217 7.85 0.76 12.71
C THR A 217 8.82 -0.12 13.48
N PRO A 218 9.68 0.48 14.33
CA PRO A 218 10.41 -0.31 15.32
C PRO A 218 9.41 -0.93 16.30
N SER A 219 9.65 -2.18 16.68
CA SER A 219 8.78 -2.92 17.59
C SER A 219 9.53 -3.34 18.85
N ASN A 220 8.97 -3.01 20.02
CA ASN A 220 9.47 -3.50 21.31
C ASN A 220 9.03 -4.95 21.60
N SER A 221 8.05 -5.47 20.85
CA SER A 221 7.50 -6.82 21.00
C SER A 221 7.97 -7.80 19.91
N GLY A 222 8.86 -7.36 19.01
CA GLY A 222 9.40 -8.16 17.91
C GLY A 222 8.53 -8.24 16.65
N LYS A 223 7.31 -7.67 16.65
CA LYS A 223 6.46 -7.58 15.46
C LYS A 223 6.61 -6.22 14.77
N GLU A 224 7.43 -6.15 13.72
CA GLU A 224 7.57 -4.97 12.86
C GLU A 224 6.28 -4.74 12.05
N LEU A 225 5.76 -3.51 12.01
CA LEU A 225 4.60 -3.16 11.20
C LEU A 225 5.04 -2.42 9.94
N LEU A 226 4.62 -2.88 8.76
CA LEU A 226 4.81 -2.16 7.51
C LEU A 226 3.96 -0.88 7.52
N VAL A 227 4.62 0.27 7.42
CA VAL A 227 4.01 1.61 7.39
C VAL A 227 3.75 2.05 5.96
N GLU A 228 4.74 1.87 5.09
CA GLU A 228 4.71 2.43 3.74
C GLU A 228 5.59 1.62 2.79
N LEU A 229 5.23 1.62 1.50
CA LEU A 229 6.01 1.06 0.40
C LEU A 229 6.45 2.19 -0.54
N LEU A 230 7.75 2.32 -0.74
CA LEU A 230 8.38 3.27 -1.64
C LEU A 230 8.83 2.60 -2.93
N CYS A 231 8.55 3.26 -4.04
CA CYS A 231 8.86 2.82 -5.40
C CYS A 231 9.84 3.80 -6.07
N ALA A 232 10.24 3.51 -7.30
CA ALA A 232 11.05 4.42 -8.10
C ALA A 232 10.46 5.85 -8.11
N GLY A 233 11.33 6.86 -7.95
CA GLY A 233 10.99 8.27 -7.80
C GLY A 233 10.69 8.72 -6.37
N ASP A 234 10.42 7.80 -5.43
CA ASP A 234 10.16 8.17 -4.04
C ASP A 234 11.44 8.56 -3.29
N LEU A 235 11.34 9.60 -2.47
CA LEU A 235 12.38 10.02 -1.54
C LEU A 235 12.28 9.21 -0.23
N LEU A 236 13.41 8.84 0.37
CA LEU A 236 13.47 8.22 1.69
C LEU A 236 14.48 8.94 2.58
N GLY A 237 14.37 8.75 3.89
CA GLY A 237 15.27 9.39 4.86
C GLY A 237 14.97 10.87 5.15
N LEU A 238 13.91 11.44 4.55
CA LEU A 238 13.58 12.87 4.65
C LEU A 238 13.47 13.38 6.09
N ILE A 239 12.79 12.67 6.99
CA ILE A 239 12.60 13.13 8.37
C ILE A 239 13.94 13.29 9.09
N ALA A 240 14.81 12.28 8.99
CA ALA A 240 16.15 12.34 9.59
C ALA A 240 17.01 13.45 8.93
N ALA A 241 16.90 13.58 7.61
CA ALA A 241 17.62 14.58 6.82
C ALA A 241 17.17 16.02 7.10
N LEU A 242 15.89 16.27 7.42
CA LEU A 242 15.38 17.61 7.70
C LEU A 242 15.51 17.97 9.19
N GLU A 243 15.03 17.12 10.09
CA GLU A 243 14.90 17.44 11.51
C GLU A 243 16.20 17.36 12.32
N ARG A 244 17.30 16.82 11.77
CA ARG A 244 18.52 16.46 12.56
C ARG A 244 18.19 15.49 13.71
N GLY A 245 17.12 14.71 13.54
CA GLY A 245 16.62 13.77 14.51
C GLY A 245 17.02 12.32 14.20
N PRO A 246 16.79 11.40 15.16
CA PRO A 246 16.87 9.98 14.87
C PRO A 246 15.82 9.58 13.84
N ALA A 247 16.18 8.71 12.90
CA ALA A 247 15.24 8.11 11.96
C ALA A 247 14.09 7.43 12.72
N PRO A 248 12.82 7.76 12.43
CA PRO A 248 11.70 7.19 13.18
C PRO A 248 11.38 5.74 12.79
N LEU A 249 11.80 5.34 11.58
CA LEU A 249 11.41 4.09 10.94
C LEU A 249 12.64 3.35 10.43
N THR A 250 12.51 2.03 10.36
CA THR A 250 13.48 1.16 9.70
C THR A 250 13.09 1.04 8.22
N VAL A 251 14.07 1.13 7.34
CA VAL A 251 13.91 1.10 5.89
C VAL A 251 14.63 -0.13 5.36
N ARG A 252 13.92 -0.99 4.63
CA ARG A 252 14.47 -2.26 4.13
C ARG A 252 14.13 -2.46 2.66
N ALA A 253 15.12 -2.89 1.88
CA ALA A 253 14.92 -3.27 0.48
C ALA A 253 14.01 -4.50 0.40
N GLN A 254 12.93 -4.41 -0.37
CA GLN A 254 12.07 -5.55 -0.71
C GLN A 254 12.48 -6.20 -2.03
N LEU A 255 13.08 -5.40 -2.91
CA LEU A 255 13.67 -5.85 -4.17
C LEU A 255 15.14 -5.45 -4.19
N ASP A 256 15.90 -6.06 -5.10
CA ASP A 256 17.16 -5.45 -5.51
C ASP A 256 16.83 -4.05 -6.05
N SER A 257 17.46 -3.04 -5.45
CA SER A 257 17.09 -1.65 -5.66
C SER A 257 18.33 -0.81 -5.93
N SER A 258 18.20 0.17 -6.80
CA SER A 258 19.20 1.22 -6.99
C SER A 258 18.71 2.48 -6.29
N LEU A 259 19.52 3.05 -5.41
CA LEU A 259 19.20 4.23 -4.64
C LEU A 259 20.19 5.34 -5.00
N LEU A 260 19.71 6.52 -5.38
CA LEU A 260 20.57 7.69 -5.50
C LEU A 260 20.73 8.32 -4.12
N TRP A 261 21.91 8.17 -3.53
CA TRP A 261 22.29 8.88 -2.31
C TRP A 261 22.53 10.35 -2.63
N ILE A 262 21.98 11.22 -1.78
CA ILE A 262 22.11 12.67 -1.90
C ILE A 262 22.68 13.20 -0.59
N PRO A 263 23.83 13.89 -0.58
CA PRO A 263 24.32 14.52 0.63
C PRO A 263 23.31 15.54 1.14
N ARG A 264 22.98 15.47 2.43
CA ARG A 264 22.04 16.39 3.06
C ARG A 264 22.38 17.85 2.82
N ALA A 265 23.66 18.23 2.92
CA ALA A 265 24.08 19.61 2.74
C ALA A 265 23.72 20.12 1.33
N THR A 266 23.95 19.29 0.31
CA THR A 266 23.61 19.58 -1.08
C THR A 266 22.09 19.66 -1.27
N PHE A 267 21.34 18.74 -0.67
CA PHE A 267 19.87 18.74 -0.72
C PHE A 267 19.27 20.00 -0.10
N LEU A 268 19.70 20.39 1.11
CA LEU A 268 19.22 21.59 1.78
C LEU A 268 19.59 22.86 1.02
N LEU A 269 20.83 22.96 0.54
CA LEU A 269 21.27 24.09 -0.28
C LEU A 269 20.41 24.25 -1.54
N LEU A 270 20.03 23.13 -2.17
CA LEU A 270 19.17 23.16 -3.34
C LEU A 270 17.79 23.75 -3.03
N LEU A 271 17.16 23.30 -1.93
CA LEU A 271 15.87 23.81 -1.47
C LEU A 271 15.92 25.28 -1.07
N ASP A 272 17.00 25.70 -0.38
CA ASP A 272 17.17 27.08 0.08
C ASP A 272 17.45 28.05 -1.08
N SER A 273 18.17 27.59 -2.11
CA SER A 273 18.58 28.43 -3.24
C SER A 273 17.50 28.54 -4.33
N HIS A 274 16.54 27.61 -4.38
CA HIS A 274 15.52 27.54 -5.44
C HIS A 274 14.09 27.46 -4.86
N PRO A 275 13.39 28.60 -4.70
CA PRO A 275 12.04 28.62 -4.13
C PRO A 275 11.02 27.74 -4.88
N ASN A 276 11.15 27.61 -6.20
CA ASN A 276 10.30 26.73 -7.01
C ASN A 276 10.50 25.25 -6.63
N MET A 277 11.75 24.81 -6.42
CA MET A 277 12.06 23.46 -5.96
C MET A 277 11.48 23.18 -4.58
N ALA A 278 11.56 24.15 -3.66
CA ALA A 278 10.94 24.04 -2.34
C ALA A 278 9.41 23.87 -2.45
N ARG A 279 8.75 24.57 -3.38
CA ARG A 279 7.31 24.39 -3.64
C ARG A 279 7.01 22.99 -4.17
N LEU A 280 7.76 22.51 -5.17
CA LEU A 280 7.59 21.14 -5.71
C LEU A 280 7.82 20.07 -4.63
N PHE A 281 8.77 20.29 -3.73
CA PHE A 281 9.00 19.44 -2.57
C PHE A 281 7.82 19.43 -1.59
N CYS A 282 7.25 20.59 -1.28
CA CYS A 282 6.02 20.66 -0.47
C CYS A 282 4.87 19.90 -1.13
N GLU A 283 4.68 20.02 -2.45
CA GLU A 283 3.66 19.30 -3.20
C GLU A 283 3.88 17.78 -3.14
N TYR A 284 5.13 17.33 -3.30
CA TYR A 284 5.52 15.92 -3.11
C TYR A 284 5.16 15.41 -1.70
N VAL A 285 5.54 16.15 -0.65
CA VAL A 285 5.26 15.77 0.75
C VAL A 285 3.75 15.70 1.01
N ILE A 286 2.97 16.64 0.47
CA ILE A 286 1.50 16.64 0.60
C ILE A 286 0.88 15.42 -0.09
N ALA A 287 1.31 15.11 -1.31
CA ALA A 287 0.83 13.94 -2.06
C ALA A 287 1.15 12.64 -1.30
N ARG A 288 2.37 12.53 -0.77
CA ARG A 288 2.79 11.39 0.04
C ARG A 288 2.02 11.28 1.35
N LEU A 289 1.83 12.38 2.08
CA LEU A 289 1.06 12.40 3.32
C LEU A 289 -0.38 11.92 3.09
N ARG A 290 -1.00 12.34 1.98
CA ARG A 290 -2.33 11.90 1.58
C ARG A 290 -2.36 10.39 1.32
N ARG A 291 -1.38 9.85 0.59
CA ARG A 291 -1.24 8.41 0.33
C ARG A 291 -1.13 7.62 1.63
N THR A 292 -0.29 8.06 2.56
CA THR A 292 -0.12 7.40 3.87
C THR A 292 -1.39 7.50 4.72
N HIS A 293 -2.10 8.63 4.71
CA HIS A 293 -3.37 8.78 5.44
C HIS A 293 -4.48 7.87 4.92
N LEU A 294 -4.56 7.66 3.60
CA LEU A 294 -5.54 6.74 3.01
C LEU A 294 -5.30 5.30 3.47
N LEU A 295 -4.03 4.87 3.53
CA LEU A 295 -3.65 3.55 4.04
C LEU A 295 -3.92 3.40 5.55
N ALA A 296 -3.57 4.41 6.35
CA ALA A 296 -3.85 4.41 7.78
C ALA A 296 -5.37 4.39 8.08
N GLY A 297 -6.16 5.11 7.27
CA GLY A 297 -7.62 5.08 7.32
C GLY A 297 -8.18 3.69 6.99
N ALA A 298 -7.62 2.99 6.01
CA ALA A 298 -8.02 1.63 5.68
C ALA A 298 -7.73 0.62 6.81
N ILE A 299 -6.55 0.70 7.42
CA ILE A 299 -6.08 -0.21 8.48
C ILE A 299 -6.80 0.01 9.81
N ALA A 300 -7.16 1.26 10.14
CA ALA A 300 -7.83 1.59 11.41
C ALA A 300 -9.30 1.13 11.46
N HIS A 301 -9.94 0.95 10.30
CA HIS A 301 -11.37 0.66 10.22
C HIS A 301 -11.71 -0.82 10.12
N SER A 302 -10.91 -1.67 9.47
CA SER A 302 -11.25 -3.09 9.30
C SER A 302 -11.03 -3.90 10.59
N GLN A 303 -9.81 -3.92 11.14
CA GLN A 303 -9.50 -4.79 12.28
C GLN A 303 -10.15 -4.38 13.61
N VAL A 304 -10.40 -3.07 13.83
CA VAL A 304 -11.05 -2.60 15.06
C VAL A 304 -12.56 -2.78 14.99
N LEU A 305 -13.18 -2.55 13.82
CA LEU A 305 -14.61 -2.80 13.62
C LEU A 305 -14.93 -4.28 13.85
N THR A 306 -14.14 -5.20 13.27
CA THR A 306 -14.28 -6.64 13.48
C THR A 306 -14.15 -7.01 14.96
N ARG A 307 -13.14 -6.47 15.67
CA ARG A 307 -12.98 -6.76 17.12
C ARG A 307 -14.13 -6.22 17.95
N VAL A 308 -14.62 -5.02 17.66
CA VAL A 308 -15.76 -4.41 18.35
C VAL A 308 -17.06 -5.15 18.04
N ALA A 309 -17.29 -5.51 16.77
CA ALA A 309 -18.43 -6.31 16.35
C ALA A 309 -18.41 -7.69 17.01
N ASN A 310 -17.26 -8.37 17.02
CA ASN A 310 -17.06 -9.64 17.74
C ASN A 310 -17.33 -9.52 19.24
N ALA A 311 -16.79 -8.50 19.90
CA ALA A 311 -17.00 -8.29 21.32
C ALA A 311 -18.50 -8.09 21.63
N ILE A 312 -19.18 -7.22 20.88
CA ILE A 312 -20.63 -6.99 21.03
C ILE A 312 -21.41 -8.27 20.73
N TYR A 313 -21.08 -8.98 19.65
CA TYR A 313 -21.75 -10.21 19.24
C TYR A 313 -21.57 -11.35 20.26
N SER A 314 -20.37 -11.49 20.84
CA SER A 314 -20.06 -12.49 21.87
C SER A 314 -20.83 -12.30 23.18
N LEU A 315 -21.27 -11.06 23.45
CA LEU A 315 -22.07 -10.70 24.63
C LEU A 315 -23.57 -10.93 24.41
N LEU A 316 -23.99 -11.32 23.20
CA LEU A 316 -25.38 -11.67 22.92
C LEU A 316 -25.73 -13.08 23.44
N PRO A 317 -26.98 -13.33 23.84
CA PRO A 317 -27.42 -14.66 24.24
C PRO A 317 -27.26 -15.67 23.10
N GLN A 318 -26.49 -16.73 23.30
CA GLN A 318 -26.24 -17.74 22.26
C GLN A 318 -27.45 -18.65 21.96
N ASN A 319 -28.46 -18.66 22.84
CA ASN A 319 -29.65 -19.52 22.74
C ASN A 319 -30.87 -18.84 22.07
N ALA A 320 -30.67 -17.74 21.36
CA ALA A 320 -31.74 -17.03 20.68
C ALA A 320 -31.99 -17.62 19.28
N PRO A 321 -33.25 -17.97 18.91
CA PRO A 321 -33.56 -18.58 17.62
C PRO A 321 -33.03 -17.72 16.46
N GLU A 322 -32.36 -18.35 15.50
CA GLU A 322 -31.63 -17.67 14.42
C GLU A 322 -32.50 -17.22 13.24
N ASP A 323 -33.78 -17.56 13.21
CA ASP A 323 -34.68 -17.20 12.10
C ASP A 323 -36.04 -16.71 12.60
N SER A 324 -36.48 -15.56 12.09
CA SER A 324 -37.90 -15.20 12.05
C SER A 324 -38.50 -15.81 10.78
N PRO A 325 -39.52 -16.69 10.86
CA PRO A 325 -40.34 -17.02 9.69
C PRO A 325 -41.10 -15.76 9.24
N GLN A 326 -41.14 -15.52 7.93
CA GLN A 326 -41.74 -14.33 7.31
C GLN A 326 -43.27 -14.36 7.19
N ASP A 327 -43.97 -15.37 7.72
CA ASP A 327 -45.41 -15.48 7.53
C ASP A 327 -46.18 -15.40 8.86
N GLY A 328 -46.99 -14.34 8.99
CA GLY A 328 -48.07 -14.26 9.98
C GLY A 328 -47.91 -13.15 11.01
N ASP A 329 -48.67 -12.07 10.79
CA ASP A 329 -49.22 -11.08 11.73
C ASP A 329 -48.61 -11.06 13.16
N GLY A 330 -47.70 -10.10 13.40
CA GLY A 330 -47.12 -9.83 14.72
C GLY A 330 -45.61 -10.10 14.84
N ALA A 331 -44.79 -9.59 13.91
CA ALA A 331 -43.33 -9.69 14.01
C ALA A 331 -42.81 -8.84 15.18
N VAL A 332 -42.52 -9.47 16.31
CA VAL A 332 -41.69 -8.86 17.35
C VAL A 332 -40.24 -8.97 16.85
N GLU A 333 -39.71 -7.90 16.26
CA GLU A 333 -38.26 -7.75 16.10
C GLU A 333 -37.63 -7.91 17.49
N HIS A 334 -36.90 -9.01 17.71
CA HIS A 334 -36.20 -9.21 18.97
C HIS A 334 -34.98 -8.28 19.01
N GLU A 335 -35.20 -7.03 19.46
CA GLU A 335 -34.13 -6.10 19.81
C GLU A 335 -33.35 -6.64 21.02
N TYR A 336 -32.10 -7.06 20.82
CA TYR A 336 -31.24 -7.50 21.92
C TYR A 336 -30.47 -6.32 22.49
N SER A 337 -30.60 -6.06 23.78
CA SER A 337 -29.85 -4.99 24.43
C SER A 337 -28.81 -5.52 25.40
N ILE A 338 -27.58 -5.03 25.27
CA ILE A 338 -26.48 -5.28 26.22
C ILE A 338 -26.20 -3.99 27.02
N GLU A 339 -25.81 -4.14 28.27
CA GLU A 339 -25.31 -3.05 29.11
C GLU A 339 -23.80 -3.16 29.24
N ILE A 340 -23.07 -2.29 28.54
CA ILE A 340 -21.60 -2.28 28.57
C ILE A 340 -21.07 -0.85 28.41
N SER A 341 -20.08 -0.47 29.21
CA SER A 341 -19.48 0.86 29.05
C SER A 341 -18.53 0.91 27.86
N ARG A 342 -18.22 2.12 27.40
CA ARG A 342 -17.24 2.32 26.31
C ARG A 342 -15.82 1.97 26.75
N GLN A 343 -15.51 2.14 28.04
CA GLN A 343 -14.25 1.73 28.63
C GLN A 343 -14.13 0.21 28.67
N ASP A 344 -15.18 -0.50 29.11
CA ASP A 344 -15.15 -1.97 29.15
C ASP A 344 -15.02 -2.58 27.75
N LEU A 345 -15.70 -1.99 26.74
CA LEU A 345 -15.52 -2.40 25.34
C LEU A 345 -14.09 -2.11 24.83
N ALA A 346 -13.50 -0.99 25.24
CA ALA A 346 -12.13 -0.62 24.88
C ALA A 346 -11.14 -1.65 25.47
N ASP A 347 -11.33 -2.02 26.74
CA ASP A 347 -10.50 -2.97 27.45
C ASP A 347 -10.61 -4.39 26.86
N ILE A 348 -11.83 -4.84 26.53
CA ILE A 348 -12.08 -6.15 25.89
C ILE A 348 -11.45 -6.24 24.50
N THR A 349 -11.49 -5.15 23.73
CA THR A 349 -11.03 -5.12 22.34
C THR A 349 -9.58 -4.66 22.17
N GLY A 350 -8.90 -4.33 23.28
CA GLY A 350 -7.54 -3.79 23.30
C GLY A 350 -7.39 -2.50 22.49
N SER A 351 -8.42 -1.64 22.48
CA SER A 351 -8.50 -0.46 21.62
C SER A 351 -8.73 0.82 22.44
N ALA A 352 -8.43 1.99 21.88
CA ALA A 352 -8.68 3.27 22.54
C ALA A 352 -10.19 3.59 22.65
N VAL A 353 -10.60 4.27 23.72
CA VAL A 353 -12.02 4.59 24.01
C VAL A 353 -12.64 5.45 22.91
N GLU A 354 -11.89 6.41 22.38
CA GLU A 354 -12.32 7.30 21.29
C GLU A 354 -12.65 6.50 20.02
N THR A 355 -11.88 5.43 19.77
CA THR A 355 -12.09 4.52 18.65
C THR A 355 -13.40 3.74 18.82
N ILE A 356 -13.69 3.24 20.02
CA ILE A 356 -14.97 2.57 20.32
C ILE A 356 -16.16 3.51 20.13
N VAL A 357 -16.04 4.75 20.60
CA VAL A 357 -17.09 5.77 20.43
C VAL A 357 -17.36 6.04 18.95
N ARG A 358 -16.30 6.13 18.14
CA ARG A 358 -16.43 6.37 16.69
C ARG A 358 -17.07 5.19 15.96
N ILE A 359 -16.63 3.97 16.24
CA ILE A 359 -17.13 2.74 15.61
C ILE A 359 -18.60 2.48 15.99
N THR A 360 -18.95 2.66 17.26
CA THR A 360 -20.33 2.40 17.72
C THR A 360 -21.33 3.42 17.18
N LYS A 361 -20.92 4.67 16.94
CA LYS A 361 -21.71 5.66 16.18
C LYS A 361 -21.86 5.32 14.70
N LEU A 362 -20.83 4.73 14.09
CA LEU A 362 -20.87 4.30 12.70
C LEU A 362 -21.88 3.16 12.52
N LEU A 363 -21.82 2.14 13.40
CA LEU A 363 -22.79 1.04 13.43
C LEU A 363 -24.22 1.51 13.73
N GLU A 364 -24.39 2.60 14.49
CA GLU A 364 -25.69 3.23 14.70
C GLU A 364 -26.22 3.93 13.45
N LYS A 365 -25.37 4.66 12.72
CA LYS A 365 -25.73 5.29 11.45
C LYS A 365 -26.18 4.26 10.41
N ASP A 366 -25.55 3.09 10.41
CA ASP A 366 -25.87 1.99 9.50
C ASP A 366 -27.06 1.14 9.98
N LYS A 367 -27.74 1.56 11.06
CA LYS A 367 -28.91 0.91 11.68
C LYS A 367 -28.64 -0.52 12.17
N ILE A 368 -27.37 -0.88 12.40
CA ILE A 368 -26.98 -2.18 12.95
C ILE A 368 -27.13 -2.16 14.47
N LEU A 369 -26.77 -1.03 15.09
CA LEU A 369 -26.92 -0.78 16.51
C LEU A 369 -27.83 0.44 16.76
N LYS A 370 -28.32 0.56 17.99
CA LYS A 370 -28.97 1.76 18.52
C LYS A 370 -28.40 2.06 19.88
N LEU A 371 -27.93 3.29 20.07
CA LEU A 371 -27.28 3.69 21.31
C LEU A 371 -28.34 4.23 22.28
N GLY A 372 -28.53 3.53 23.38
CA GLY A 372 -29.46 3.89 24.44
C GLY A 372 -28.83 4.81 25.51
N ARG A 373 -29.67 5.31 26.41
CA ARG A 373 -29.21 6.00 27.63
C ARG A 373 -28.55 4.99 28.59
N ARG A 374 -27.61 5.46 29.43
CA ARG A 374 -26.95 4.68 30.50
C ARG A 374 -26.25 3.40 30.02
N ARG A 375 -25.30 3.49 29.07
CA ARG A 375 -24.43 2.37 28.65
C ARG A 375 -25.16 1.20 27.95
N LYS A 376 -26.39 1.43 27.51
CA LYS A 376 -27.20 0.44 26.79
C LYS A 376 -26.89 0.49 25.30
N ILE A 377 -26.54 -0.65 24.70
CA ILE A 377 -26.40 -0.83 23.25
C ILE A 377 -27.45 -1.85 22.83
N THR A 378 -28.34 -1.45 21.92
CA THR A 378 -29.32 -2.35 21.33
C THR A 378 -28.83 -2.79 19.95
N VAL A 379 -28.85 -4.09 19.67
CA VAL A 379 -28.57 -4.67 18.35
C VAL A 379 -29.88 -4.74 17.59
N CYS A 380 -29.95 -4.00 16.48
CA CYS A 380 -31.11 -3.94 15.60
C CYS A 380 -31.00 -4.95 14.45
N ASP A 381 -29.77 -5.23 13.98
CA ASP A 381 -29.53 -6.20 12.91
C ASP A 381 -28.44 -7.20 13.32
N ARG A 382 -28.87 -8.35 13.85
CA ARG A 382 -27.99 -9.40 14.35
C ARG A 382 -27.24 -10.12 13.23
N ALA A 383 -27.85 -10.26 12.04
CA ALA A 383 -27.24 -10.93 10.90
C ALA A 383 -26.05 -10.11 10.37
N ARG A 384 -26.26 -8.81 10.14
CA ARG A 384 -25.17 -7.91 9.73
C ARG A 384 -24.08 -7.78 10.78
N LEU A 385 -24.44 -7.74 12.07
CA LEU A 385 -23.44 -7.71 13.13
C LEU A 385 -22.59 -9.00 13.15
N ARG A 386 -23.19 -10.16 12.89
CA ARG A 386 -22.49 -11.46 12.78
C ARG A 386 -21.54 -11.48 11.59
N ASP A 387 -21.94 -10.95 10.45
CA ASP A 387 -21.11 -10.92 9.25
C ASP A 387 -19.89 -10.01 9.45
N LEU A 388 -20.10 -8.85 10.08
CA LEU A 388 -19.01 -7.95 10.51
C LEU A 388 -18.10 -8.56 11.59
N ALA A 389 -18.58 -9.55 12.34
CA ALA A 389 -17.79 -10.27 13.34
C ALA A 389 -16.97 -11.43 12.74
N LYS A 390 -17.38 -11.98 11.59
CA LYS A 390 -16.71 -13.13 10.95
C LYS A 390 -15.65 -12.75 9.91
N THR A 391 -15.60 -11.47 9.52
CA THR A 391 -14.66 -10.90 8.53
C THR A 391 -13.48 -10.29 9.27
#